data_AF-A0A3D3PRV6-F1
#
_entry.id   AF-A0A3D3PRV6-F1
#
_cell.length_a   1.000
_cell.length_b   1.000
_cell.length_c   1.000
_cell.angle_alpha   90.00
_cell.angle_beta   90.00
_cell.angle_gamma   90.00
#
_symmetry.space_group_name_H-M   'P 1'
#
loop_
_entity.id
_entity.type
_entity.pdbx_description
1 polymer ?
#
loop_
_entity_poly.entity_id
_entity_poly.type
_entity_poly.pdbx_seq_one_letter_code
_entity_poly.pdbx_strand_id
1 'polypeptide(L)'
;MELPFLDQVAMKREIRGLSIFLLLICTIGSLSAARSEEQEEGEVYVAGQNFTLEQALNQALAENPPDARRRFWVVVSGRDAVLLTKAGANPGLLESIERARRRGGIIYVCQSDMRAQGIKPSGLIPGVLPVQGFGGAAADANAPPLPQSDTPLPRDLQHSRLILRSCADNAPVENSVEPPNAAETGGAQ
;
A
#
# COMPACT_ATOMS: atom_id res chain seq x y z
N MET A 1 -26.42 3.93 67.21
CA MET A 1 -27.21 2.88 67.86
C MET A 1 -28.25 2.46 66.86
N GLU A 2 -27.94 1.41 66.09
CA GLU A 2 -28.16 0.01 66.45
C GLU A 2 -29.62 -0.42 66.25
N LEU A 3 -29.74 -1.48 65.47
CA LEU A 3 -30.93 -2.18 64.99
C LEU A 3 -31.74 -2.81 66.15
N PRO A 4 -33.00 -3.20 65.89
CA PRO A 4 -33.27 -4.62 65.66
C PRO A 4 -34.30 -4.83 64.51
N PHE A 5 -34.20 -5.81 63.62
CA PHE A 5 -34.06 -7.28 63.76
C PHE A 5 -35.29 -7.96 64.38
N LEU A 6 -35.72 -9.05 63.72
CA LEU A 6 -36.75 -10.05 64.07
C LEU A 6 -38.20 -9.70 63.62
N ASP A 7 -39.03 -10.61 63.10
CA ASP A 7 -38.87 -12.05 62.92
C ASP A 7 -39.85 -12.59 61.85
N GLN A 8 -39.39 -13.63 61.20
CA GLN A 8 -40.06 -14.78 60.58
C GLN A 8 -41.59 -14.88 60.55
N VAL A 9 -42.11 -15.31 59.39
CA VAL A 9 -42.88 -16.56 59.31
C VAL A 9 -42.45 -17.36 58.08
N ALA A 10 -42.03 -18.60 58.33
CA ALA A 10 -41.68 -19.61 57.36
C ALA A 10 -42.91 -20.15 56.61
N MET A 11 -42.86 -20.19 55.28
CA MET A 11 -43.72 -21.05 54.46
C MET A 11 -42.91 -21.82 53.42
N LYS A 12 -42.50 -23.01 53.87
CA LYS A 12 -42.70 -24.31 53.22
C LYS A 12 -42.69 -24.35 51.68
N ARG A 13 -41.54 -24.84 51.19
CA ARG A 13 -41.25 -25.36 49.85
C ARG A 13 -42.39 -26.17 49.23
N GLU A 14 -42.85 -25.73 48.07
CA GLU A 14 -43.22 -26.60 46.95
C GLU A 14 -42.40 -26.10 45.75
N ILE A 15 -41.58 -27.00 45.24
CA ILE A 15 -40.51 -26.77 44.28
C ILE A 15 -41.07 -27.10 42.90
N ARG A 16 -40.68 -26.29 41.91
CA ARG A 16 -40.41 -26.62 40.50
C ARG A 16 -41.30 -25.83 39.54
N GLY A 17 -40.64 -24.93 38.79
CA GLY A 17 -41.07 -24.67 37.42
C GLY A 17 -41.31 -23.23 37.00
N LEU A 18 -40.83 -22.21 37.72
CA LEU A 18 -40.99 -20.82 37.25
C LEU A 18 -39.73 -19.98 37.45
N SER A 19 -38.61 -20.46 36.92
CA SER A 19 -37.36 -19.69 36.81
C SER A 19 -36.81 -19.80 35.39
N ILE A 20 -37.66 -19.55 34.39
CA ILE A 20 -37.30 -19.62 32.96
C ILE A 20 -37.72 -18.36 32.18
N PHE A 21 -38.48 -17.42 32.77
CA PHE A 21 -39.01 -16.28 32.00
C PHE A 21 -38.22 -14.96 32.13
N LEU A 22 -37.19 -14.89 32.97
CA LEU A 22 -36.37 -13.68 33.16
C LEU A 22 -34.89 -13.88 32.74
N LEU A 23 -34.66 -14.85 31.85
CA LEU A 23 -33.37 -15.16 31.22
C LEU A 23 -33.50 -15.26 29.69
N LEU A 24 -34.49 -14.58 29.10
CA LEU A 24 -34.82 -14.66 27.66
C LEU A 24 -34.69 -13.33 26.88
N ILE A 25 -34.08 -12.30 27.47
CA ILE A 25 -33.95 -10.96 26.82
C ILE A 25 -32.49 -10.63 26.42
N CYS A 26 -31.50 -11.50 26.72
CA CYS A 26 -30.09 -11.26 26.34
C CYS A 26 -29.60 -12.05 25.11
N THR A 27 -30.46 -12.75 24.37
CA THR A 27 -30.02 -13.69 23.31
C THR A 27 -30.32 -13.27 21.87
N ILE A 28 -30.92 -12.09 21.64
CA ILE A 28 -31.24 -11.65 20.27
C ILE A 28 -30.38 -10.43 19.92
N GLY A 29 -29.30 -10.65 19.16
CA GLY A 29 -28.87 -9.66 18.17
C GLY A 29 -27.39 -9.27 18.09
N SER A 30 -26.50 -9.71 18.98
CA SER A 30 -25.06 -9.38 18.87
C SER A 30 -24.29 -10.33 17.94
N LEU A 31 -24.87 -10.64 16.77
CA LEU A 31 -24.18 -11.35 15.69
C LEU A 31 -23.82 -10.37 14.56
N SER A 32 -23.16 -9.25 14.91
CA SER A 32 -22.31 -8.57 13.95
C SER A 32 -21.10 -9.47 13.72
N ALA A 33 -21.28 -10.46 12.85
CA ALA A 33 -20.16 -11.06 12.16
C ALA A 33 -19.48 -9.91 11.40
N ALA A 34 -18.48 -9.30 12.02
CA ALA A 34 -17.41 -8.66 11.29
C ALA A 34 -16.77 -9.78 10.48
N ARG A 35 -17.34 -10.08 9.31
CA ARG A 35 -16.57 -10.64 8.22
C ARG A 35 -15.46 -9.62 8.03
N SER A 36 -14.26 -9.96 8.49
CA SER A 36 -13.05 -9.37 7.93
C SER A 36 -13.12 -9.72 6.45
N GLU A 37 -13.72 -8.83 5.68
CA GLU A 37 -13.65 -8.86 4.23
C GLU A 37 -12.20 -8.59 3.92
N GLU A 38 -11.44 -9.68 3.80
CA GLU A 38 -10.09 -9.65 3.34
C GLU A 38 -10.14 -8.99 1.97
N GLN A 39 -9.79 -7.71 1.90
CA GLN A 39 -9.73 -6.98 0.64
C GLN A 39 -8.85 -7.80 -0.29
N GLU A 40 -9.46 -8.33 -1.33
CA GLU A 40 -8.80 -9.12 -2.35
C GLU A 40 -7.71 -8.26 -2.99
N GLU A 41 -6.58 -8.87 -3.31
CA GLU A 41 -5.51 -8.19 -4.03
C GLU A 41 -5.77 -8.36 -5.53
N GLY A 42 -5.78 -7.25 -6.25
CA GLY A 42 -5.83 -7.18 -7.70
C GLY A 42 -4.42 -7.10 -8.28
N GLU A 43 -4.36 -6.74 -9.56
CA GLU A 43 -3.12 -6.74 -10.34
C GLU A 43 -2.28 -5.46 -10.14
N VAL A 44 -1.04 -5.52 -10.65
CA VAL A 44 -0.12 -4.38 -10.73
C VAL A 44 0.00 -3.92 -12.17
N TYR A 45 -0.28 -2.64 -12.42
CA TYR A 45 -0.18 -1.99 -13.72
C TYR A 45 1.05 -1.08 -13.76
N VAL A 46 1.92 -1.23 -14.76
CA VAL A 46 3.20 -0.52 -14.80
C VAL A 46 3.25 0.41 -16.02
N ALA A 47 3.36 1.71 -15.78
CA ALA A 47 3.63 2.73 -16.80
C ALA A 47 5.15 3.00 -16.88
N GLY A 48 5.71 2.89 -18.09
CA GLY A 48 7.13 3.10 -18.38
C GLY A 48 7.60 2.37 -19.65
N GLN A 49 8.75 2.81 -20.20
CA GLN A 49 9.50 2.30 -21.36
C GLN A 49 8.75 2.14 -22.70
N ASN A 50 7.52 1.63 -22.74
CA ASN A 50 6.66 1.54 -23.94
C ASN A 50 5.16 1.63 -23.62
N PHE A 51 4.81 1.86 -22.35
CA PHE A 51 3.43 1.88 -21.89
C PHE A 51 3.18 3.17 -21.11
N THR A 52 2.21 3.96 -21.55
CA THR A 52 1.98 5.29 -20.99
C THR A 52 1.20 5.21 -19.68
N LEU A 53 1.32 6.25 -18.86
CA LEU A 53 0.50 6.40 -17.65
C LEU A 53 -1.00 6.33 -17.94
N GLU A 54 -1.46 6.96 -19.02
CA GLU A 54 -2.86 6.93 -19.41
C GLU A 54 -3.33 5.51 -19.76
N GLN A 55 -2.52 4.75 -20.49
CA GLN A 55 -2.83 3.35 -20.81
C GLN A 55 -2.91 2.48 -19.55
N ALA A 56 -1.96 2.65 -18.62
CA ALA A 56 -1.97 1.92 -17.36
C ALA A 56 -3.20 2.23 -16.50
N LEU A 57 -3.58 3.51 -16.38
CA LEU A 57 -4.78 3.90 -15.65
C LEU A 57 -6.05 3.40 -16.32
N ASN A 58 -6.15 3.49 -17.65
CA ASN A 58 -7.32 3.02 -18.39
C ASN A 58 -7.49 1.50 -18.26
N GLN A 59 -6.40 0.74 -18.36
CA GLN A 59 -6.42 -0.71 -18.15
C GLN A 59 -6.80 -1.05 -16.71
N ALA A 60 -6.17 -0.41 -15.73
CA ALA A 60 -6.47 -0.62 -14.32
C ALA A 60 -7.95 -0.35 -14.00
N LEU A 61 -8.52 0.73 -14.54
CA LEU A 61 -9.92 1.09 -14.36
C LEU A 61 -10.89 0.15 -15.10
N ALA A 62 -10.47 -0.43 -16.22
CA ALA A 62 -11.29 -1.37 -16.98
C ALA A 62 -11.39 -2.73 -16.25
N GLU A 63 -10.28 -3.21 -15.69
CA GLU A 63 -10.20 -4.50 -15.01
C GLU A 63 -10.66 -4.44 -13.54
N ASN A 64 -10.71 -3.24 -12.95
CA ASN A 64 -11.18 -3.01 -11.59
C ASN A 64 -12.46 -2.13 -11.61
N PRO A 65 -13.63 -2.74 -11.87
CA PRO A 65 -14.89 -2.02 -11.86
C PRO A 65 -15.26 -1.54 -10.44
N PRO A 66 -16.16 -0.54 -10.28
CA PRO A 66 -16.44 0.08 -8.98
C PRO A 66 -16.95 -0.87 -7.88
N ASP A 67 -17.54 -1.99 -8.26
CA ASP A 67 -18.07 -3.04 -7.39
C ASP A 67 -17.02 -4.10 -7.02
N ALA A 68 -15.86 -4.12 -7.68
CA ALA A 68 -14.76 -4.98 -7.32
C ALA A 68 -14.16 -4.51 -5.98
N ARG A 69 -14.22 -5.38 -4.96
CA ARG A 69 -13.63 -5.12 -3.63
C ARG A 69 -12.15 -5.47 -3.59
N ARG A 70 -11.40 -5.09 -4.62
CA ARG A 70 -9.97 -5.40 -4.75
C ARG A 70 -9.12 -4.15 -4.70
N ARG A 71 -7.97 -4.25 -4.05
CA ARG A 71 -6.93 -3.21 -4.14
C ARG A 71 -6.02 -3.51 -5.31
N PHE A 72 -5.68 -2.52 -6.11
CA PHE A 72 -4.78 -2.67 -7.25
C PHE A 72 -3.73 -1.56 -7.21
N TRP A 73 -2.64 -1.75 -7.97
CA TRP A 73 -1.51 -0.84 -7.92
C TRP A 73 -1.16 -0.33 -9.30
N VAL A 74 -0.87 0.97 -9.41
CA VAL A 74 -0.35 1.57 -10.64
C VAL A 74 1.04 2.12 -10.33
N VAL A 75 2.06 1.63 -11.00
CA VAL A 75 3.45 2.03 -10.81
C VAL A 75 3.89 2.87 -12.00
N VAL A 76 4.44 4.05 -11.74
CA VAL A 76 4.93 4.95 -12.77
C VAL A 76 6.44 5.08 -12.68
N SER A 77 7.11 4.68 -13.76
CA SER A 77 8.55 4.80 -13.95
C SER A 77 8.91 5.59 -15.21
N GLY A 78 10.13 6.09 -15.23
CA GLY A 78 10.68 6.91 -16.30
C GLY A 78 10.02 8.29 -16.43
N ARG A 79 9.90 8.76 -17.68
CA ARG A 79 9.56 10.15 -18.01
C ARG A 79 8.15 10.57 -17.61
N ASP A 80 7.24 9.63 -17.42
CA ASP A 80 5.85 9.92 -17.05
C ASP A 80 5.70 10.34 -15.57
N ALA A 81 6.76 10.22 -14.76
CA ALA A 81 6.76 10.67 -13.37
C ALA A 81 6.41 12.16 -13.22
N VAL A 82 6.81 13.01 -14.18
CA VAL A 82 6.46 14.45 -14.17
C VAL A 82 4.95 14.68 -14.28
N LEU A 83 4.21 13.78 -14.93
CA LEU A 83 2.76 13.87 -15.10
C LEU A 83 2.00 13.64 -13.79
N LEU A 84 2.64 13.02 -12.79
CA LEU A 84 2.09 12.82 -11.45
C LEU A 84 2.31 14.00 -10.51
N THR A 85 2.82 15.13 -11.03
CA THR A 85 2.98 16.36 -10.27
C THR A 85 1.80 17.29 -10.45
N LYS A 86 1.55 18.17 -9.47
CA LYS A 86 0.52 19.22 -9.54
C LYS A 86 0.70 20.14 -10.75
N ALA A 87 1.94 20.31 -11.22
CA ALA A 87 2.27 21.16 -12.36
C ALA A 87 2.19 20.44 -13.72
N GLY A 88 2.41 19.11 -13.74
CA GLY A 88 2.45 18.31 -14.97
C GLY A 88 1.14 17.62 -15.31
N ALA A 89 0.24 17.43 -14.33
CA ALA A 89 -1.05 16.78 -14.58
C ALA A 89 -2.02 17.66 -15.36
N ASN A 90 -2.59 17.09 -16.42
CA ASN A 90 -3.77 17.67 -17.07
C ASN A 90 -5.06 17.25 -16.32
N PRO A 91 -6.19 17.96 -16.53
CA PRO A 91 -7.45 17.67 -15.81
C PRO A 91 -7.99 16.26 -16.01
N GLY A 92 -7.87 15.69 -17.22
CA GLY A 92 -8.34 14.34 -17.51
C GLY A 92 -7.53 13.26 -16.78
N LEU A 93 -6.20 13.43 -16.72
CA LEU A 93 -5.32 12.56 -15.96
C LEU A 93 -5.63 12.63 -14.46
N LEU A 94 -5.86 13.84 -13.93
CA LEU A 94 -6.24 14.02 -12.53
C LEU A 94 -7.55 13.29 -12.20
N GLU A 95 -8.55 13.39 -13.08
CA GLU A 95 -9.81 12.67 -12.92
C GLU A 95 -9.61 11.15 -12.92
N SER A 96 -8.77 10.62 -13.83
CA SER A 96 -8.44 9.20 -13.88
C SER A 96 -7.72 8.70 -12.63
N ILE A 97 -6.77 9.49 -12.10
CA ILE A 97 -6.05 9.22 -10.85
C ILE A 97 -7.04 9.17 -9.67
N GLU A 98 -7.91 10.17 -9.55
CA GLU A 98 -8.91 10.20 -8.49
C GLU A 98 -9.90 9.03 -8.60
N ARG A 99 -10.33 8.71 -9.81
CA ARG A 99 -11.23 7.58 -10.07
C ARG A 99 -10.57 6.26 -9.68
N ALA A 100 -9.30 6.06 -10.03
CA ALA A 100 -8.55 4.87 -9.63
C ALA A 100 -8.47 4.77 -8.10
N ARG A 101 -8.13 5.86 -7.42
CA ARG A 101 -8.06 5.91 -5.95
C ARG A 101 -9.39 5.63 -5.28
N ARG A 102 -10.50 6.18 -5.78
CA ARG A 102 -11.86 5.89 -5.26
C ARG A 102 -12.24 4.40 -5.39
N ARG A 103 -11.63 3.67 -6.33
CA ARG A 103 -11.82 2.23 -6.53
C ARG A 103 -10.81 1.36 -5.78
N GLY A 104 -10.03 1.94 -4.87
CA GLY A 104 -9.02 1.21 -4.10
C GLY A 104 -7.65 1.11 -4.77
N GLY A 105 -7.42 1.84 -5.87
CA GLY A 105 -6.14 1.93 -6.53
C GLY A 105 -5.11 2.72 -5.73
N ILE A 106 -3.91 2.16 -5.60
CA ILE A 106 -2.74 2.84 -5.01
C ILE A 106 -1.78 3.19 -6.14
N ILE A 107 -1.37 4.45 -6.21
CA ILE A 107 -0.55 4.97 -7.32
C ILE A 107 0.84 5.29 -6.79
N TYR A 108 1.83 4.63 -7.38
CA TYR A 108 3.23 4.77 -7.07
C TYR A 108 3.98 5.54 -8.14
N VAL A 109 4.97 6.31 -7.69
CA VAL A 109 5.99 6.93 -8.54
C VAL A 109 7.37 6.52 -8.04
N CYS A 110 8.25 6.10 -8.95
CA CYS A 110 9.59 5.67 -8.59
C CYS A 110 10.45 6.85 -8.08
N GLN A 111 11.03 6.72 -6.89
CA GLN A 111 11.86 7.76 -6.28
C GLN A 111 13.14 8.06 -7.08
N SER A 112 13.72 7.07 -7.76
CA SER A 112 14.86 7.25 -8.68
C SER A 112 14.50 8.22 -9.81
N ASP A 113 13.34 8.03 -10.44
CA ASP A 113 12.85 8.91 -11.51
C ASP A 113 12.47 10.31 -10.99
N MET A 114 11.89 10.41 -9.78
CA MET A 114 11.66 11.69 -9.14
C MET A 114 12.95 12.47 -8.94
N ARG A 115 14.02 11.81 -8.45
CA ARG A 115 15.34 12.42 -8.27
C ARG A 115 15.91 12.87 -9.62
N ALA A 116 15.86 12.01 -10.64
CA ALA A 116 16.36 12.31 -11.98
C ALA A 116 15.65 13.50 -12.64
N GLN A 117 14.38 13.73 -12.30
CA GLN A 117 13.56 14.81 -12.85
C GLN A 117 13.42 16.03 -11.92
N GLY A 118 14.11 16.04 -10.78
CA GLY A 118 14.04 17.15 -9.81
C GLY A 118 12.68 17.31 -9.13
N ILE A 119 11.86 16.25 -9.09
CA ILE A 119 10.52 16.26 -8.51
C ILE A 119 10.62 16.10 -6.99
N LYS A 120 10.00 17.03 -6.25
CA LYS A 120 9.88 16.95 -4.79
C LYS A 120 8.58 16.23 -4.39
N PRO A 121 8.57 15.43 -3.30
CA PRO A 121 7.35 14.76 -2.83
C PRO A 121 6.17 15.71 -2.58
N SER A 122 6.41 16.93 -2.10
CA SER A 122 5.35 17.94 -1.88
C SER A 122 4.69 18.46 -3.17
N GLY A 123 5.35 18.25 -4.31
CA GLY A 123 4.86 18.60 -5.65
C GLY A 123 3.98 17.53 -6.29
N LEU A 124 3.88 16.34 -5.69
CA LEU A 124 3.02 15.27 -6.20
C LEU A 124 1.53 15.58 -6.01
N ILE A 125 0.71 15.00 -6.89
CA ILE A 125 -0.74 14.98 -6.73
C ILE A 125 -1.08 14.27 -5.41
N PRO A 126 -2.05 14.78 -4.62
CA PRO A 126 -2.44 14.13 -3.36
C PRO A 126 -2.82 12.65 -3.55
N GLY A 127 -2.18 11.79 -2.75
CA GLY A 127 -2.41 10.33 -2.74
C GLY A 127 -1.58 9.54 -3.75
N VAL A 128 -0.71 10.19 -4.53
CA VAL A 128 0.42 9.52 -5.20
C VAL A 128 1.53 9.32 -4.18
N LEU A 129 2.07 8.10 -4.11
CA LEU A 129 3.07 7.72 -3.14
C LEU A 129 4.43 7.48 -3.79
N PRO A 130 5.53 8.04 -3.26
CA PRO A 130 6.87 7.72 -3.73
C PRO A 130 7.26 6.31 -3.26
N VAL A 131 7.81 5.49 -4.16
CA VAL A 131 8.36 4.17 -3.83
C VAL A 131 9.80 4.07 -4.32
N GLN A 132 10.70 3.64 -3.46
CA GLN A 132 12.07 3.31 -3.86
C GLN A 132 12.15 1.84 -4.30
N GLY A 133 12.80 1.58 -5.43
CA GLY A 133 13.04 0.21 -5.91
C GLY A 133 14.19 -0.48 -5.17
N PHE A 134 14.58 -1.66 -5.63
CA PHE A 134 15.81 -2.30 -5.17
C PHE A 134 17.01 -1.39 -5.48
N GLY A 135 17.75 -0.97 -4.46
CA GLY A 135 18.98 -0.18 -4.64
C GLY A 135 20.14 -1.08 -5.10
N GLY A 136 21.07 -0.52 -5.88
CA GLY A 136 22.34 -1.19 -6.20
C GLY A 136 23.02 -1.77 -4.95
N ALA A 137 23.46 -3.03 -5.06
CA ALA A 137 23.89 -3.98 -4.02
C ALA A 137 22.79 -4.88 -3.39
N ALA A 138 21.51 -4.48 -3.39
CA ALA A 138 20.37 -5.34 -3.03
C ALA A 138 19.66 -5.92 -4.29
N ALA A 139 20.35 -5.87 -5.42
CA ALA A 139 19.93 -6.45 -6.70
C ALA A 139 20.24 -7.95 -6.80
N ASP A 140 20.65 -8.59 -5.71
CA ASP A 140 20.45 -10.02 -5.58
C ASP A 140 18.93 -10.26 -5.57
N ALA A 141 18.42 -10.89 -6.63
CA ALA A 141 16.99 -11.16 -6.83
C ALA A 141 16.29 -11.93 -5.67
N ASN A 142 17.05 -12.30 -4.64
CA ASN A 142 16.64 -13.03 -3.45
C ASN A 142 16.66 -12.18 -2.16
N ALA A 143 17.18 -10.94 -2.17
CA ALA A 143 17.13 -10.08 -0.99
C ALA A 143 15.67 -9.72 -0.64
N PRO A 144 15.27 -9.85 0.64
CA PRO A 144 13.99 -9.34 1.09
C PRO A 144 13.90 -7.84 0.84
N PRO A 145 12.77 -7.33 0.31
CA PRO A 145 12.50 -5.91 0.28
C PRO A 145 12.74 -5.29 1.65
N LEU A 146 13.61 -4.30 1.76
CA LEU A 146 13.69 -3.51 2.99
C LEU A 146 12.39 -2.71 3.08
N PRO A 147 11.59 -2.87 4.15
CA PRO A 147 10.36 -2.12 4.31
C PRO A 147 10.70 -0.63 4.43
N GLN A 148 10.29 0.15 3.43
CA GLN A 148 10.19 1.60 3.58
C GLN A 148 9.04 1.85 4.54
N SER A 149 9.32 2.58 5.64
CA SER A 149 8.54 2.49 6.88
C SER A 149 7.04 2.78 6.77
N ASP A 150 6.53 3.35 5.68
CA ASP A 150 5.14 3.79 5.59
C ASP A 150 4.44 3.57 4.23
N THR A 151 5.08 2.89 3.26
CA THR A 151 4.49 2.68 1.92
C THR A 151 3.75 1.33 1.84
N PRO A 152 2.43 1.30 1.59
CA PRO A 152 1.61 0.09 1.67
C PRO A 152 1.79 -0.84 0.45
N LEU A 153 2.79 -1.72 0.51
CA LEU A 153 3.00 -2.74 -0.52
C LEU A 153 1.91 -3.84 -0.50
N PRO A 154 1.66 -4.52 -1.65
CA PRO A 154 0.84 -5.72 -1.70
C PRO A 154 1.31 -6.79 -0.72
N ARG A 155 0.39 -7.56 -0.15
CA ARG A 155 0.73 -8.75 0.67
C ARG A 155 1.33 -9.84 -0.20
N ASP A 156 0.91 -9.94 -1.45
CA ASP A 156 1.52 -10.83 -2.42
C ASP A 156 2.98 -10.40 -2.72
N LEU A 157 3.90 -11.34 -2.53
CA LEU A 157 5.33 -11.09 -2.71
C LEU A 157 5.71 -10.89 -4.17
N GLN A 158 4.99 -11.49 -5.12
CA GLN A 158 5.28 -11.31 -6.55
C GLN A 158 4.92 -9.90 -6.99
N HIS A 159 3.75 -9.41 -6.60
CA HIS A 159 3.32 -8.02 -6.83
C HIS A 159 4.27 -7.02 -6.17
N SER A 160 4.66 -7.25 -4.91
CA SER A 160 5.67 -6.42 -4.24
C SER A 160 7.00 -6.38 -5.00
N ARG A 161 7.51 -7.53 -5.42
CA ARG A 161 8.75 -7.61 -6.21
C ARG A 161 8.63 -6.91 -7.56
N LEU A 162 7.49 -7.05 -8.23
CA LEU A 162 7.24 -6.38 -9.50
C LEU A 162 7.31 -4.86 -9.33
N ILE A 163 6.61 -4.30 -8.34
CA ILE A 163 6.64 -2.86 -8.04
C ILE A 163 8.08 -2.38 -7.80
N LEU A 164 8.82 -3.07 -6.95
CA LEU A 164 10.18 -2.69 -6.58
C LEU A 164 11.17 -2.84 -7.75
N ARG A 165 10.98 -3.85 -8.59
CA ARG A 165 11.78 -4.05 -9.81
C ARG A 165 11.48 -3.02 -10.87
N SER A 166 10.22 -2.61 -11.03
CA SER A 166 9.83 -1.52 -11.94
C SER A 166 10.46 -0.19 -11.55
N CYS A 167 10.83 -0.01 -10.27
CA CYS A 167 11.54 1.15 -9.77
C CYS A 167 13.04 0.92 -9.51
N ALA A 168 13.57 -0.27 -9.83
CA ALA A 168 14.99 -0.57 -9.71
C ALA A 168 15.74 0.20 -10.80
N ASP A 169 16.46 1.22 -10.35
CA ASP A 169 17.42 2.09 -11.03
C ASP A 169 17.53 1.98 -12.57
N ASN A 170 16.96 2.98 -13.25
CA ASN A 170 17.68 3.76 -14.26
C ASN A 170 18.59 4.77 -13.53
N ALA A 171 19.54 4.30 -12.71
CA ALA A 171 20.54 5.20 -12.14
C ALA A 171 21.23 5.90 -13.32
N PRO A 172 21.42 7.24 -13.29
CA PRO A 172 22.38 7.85 -14.18
C PRO A 172 23.70 7.09 -13.97
N VAL A 173 24.36 6.72 -15.07
CA VAL A 173 25.77 6.36 -15.06
C VAL A 173 26.52 7.64 -14.67
N GLU A 174 26.45 8.03 -13.40
CA GLU A 174 27.22 9.13 -12.86
C GLU A 174 28.61 8.57 -12.61
N ASN A 175 29.43 8.67 -13.65
CA ASN A 175 30.89 8.63 -13.63
C ASN A 175 31.47 7.79 -12.47
N SER A 176 31.71 6.51 -12.73
CA SER A 176 32.90 5.89 -12.17
C SER A 176 34.08 6.76 -12.61
N VAL A 177 34.46 7.69 -11.73
CA VAL A 177 35.76 8.34 -11.76
C VAL A 177 36.75 7.19 -11.72
N GLU A 178 37.29 6.86 -12.89
CA GLU A 178 38.46 6.04 -13.01
C GLU A 178 39.53 6.66 -12.10
N PRO A 179 40.05 5.93 -11.11
CA PRO A 179 41.09 6.47 -10.25
C PRO A 179 42.26 6.91 -11.15
N PRO A 180 42.93 8.04 -10.87
CA PRO A 180 44.12 8.40 -11.60
C PRO A 180 45.11 7.25 -11.43
N ASN A 181 45.46 6.57 -12.53
CA ASN A 181 46.54 5.61 -12.55
C ASN A 181 47.79 6.36 -12.08
N ALA A 182 48.15 6.07 -10.83
CA ALA A 182 49.37 6.53 -10.22
C ALA A 182 50.53 6.01 -11.07
N ALA A 183 51.36 6.96 -11.48
CA ALA A 183 52.72 6.81 -11.95
C ALA A 183 53.40 5.48 -11.55
N GLU A 184 53.70 4.64 -12.54
CA GLU A 184 54.86 3.76 -12.46
C GLU A 184 56.08 4.51 -12.97
N THR A 185 56.74 5.19 -12.04
CA THR A 185 58.15 5.53 -12.09
C THR A 185 59.01 4.26 -12.06
N GLY A 186 59.76 4.02 -13.13
CA GLY A 186 61.19 3.68 -13.12
C GLY A 186 61.72 2.45 -12.35
N GLY A 187 62.44 1.59 -13.07
CA GLY A 187 63.42 0.64 -12.53
C GLY A 187 63.72 -0.45 -13.56
N ALA A 188 64.61 -0.25 -14.52
CA ALA A 188 66.05 -0.54 -14.39
C ALA A 188 66.34 -1.95 -13.83
N GLN A 189 66.60 -2.89 -14.73
CA GLN A 189 67.68 -3.88 -14.67
C GLN A 189 67.85 -4.55 -16.03
#